data_AF-A0AAN1SH26-F1
#
_entry.id   AF-A0AAN1SH26-F1
#
_cell.length_a   1.000
_cell.length_b   1.000
_cell.length_c   1.000
_cell.angle_alpha   90.00
_cell.angle_beta   90.00
_cell.angle_gamma   90.00
#
_symmetry.space_group_name_H-M   'P 1'
#
loop_
_entity.id
_entity.type
_entity.pdbx_description
1 polymer ?
#
loop_
_entity_poly.entity_id
_entity_poly.type
_entity_poly.pdbx_seq_one_letter_code
_entity_poly.pdbx_strand_id
1 'polypeptide(L)'
;MLYKSKYASPLGNLLILADNSSVLGLWFEDQKYYGASYSLEEAVYQENRVIKKVKEWLSDYFDGRKPAKEHLSLAPKVTDFRQKVLSILQTVPYGQTITYQQILDKLKENYGENVGSARAVGGAVGHNPISIIIPCHRVIGSDGSLTGYAGGIERKLKLLTLEDIR
;
A
#
# COMPACT_ATOMS: atom_id res chain seq x y z
N MET A 1 2.13 20.01 9.97
CA MET A 1 1.23 19.43 10.98
C MET A 1 0.75 18.08 10.48
N LEU A 2 0.77 17.06 11.33
CA LEU A 2 0.32 15.70 11.01
C LEU A 2 -1.06 15.45 11.62
N TYR A 3 -1.91 14.77 10.86
CA TYR A 3 -3.25 14.36 11.24
C TYR A 3 -3.38 12.85 11.13
N LYS A 4 -4.08 12.24 12.07
CA LYS A 4 -4.42 10.83 12.04
C LYS A 4 -5.89 10.59 12.34
N SER A 5 -6.44 9.54 11.75
CA SER A 5 -7.78 9.04 12.05
C SER A 5 -7.84 7.53 11.77
N LYS A 6 -8.83 6.85 12.34
CA LYS A 6 -9.07 5.43 12.06
C LYS A 6 -10.21 5.25 11.08
N TYR A 7 -10.15 4.18 10.29
CA TYR A 7 -11.24 3.69 9.45
C TYR A 7 -11.50 2.23 9.79
N ALA A 8 -12.75 1.90 10.16
CA ALA A 8 -13.16 0.53 10.43
C ALA A 8 -13.51 -0.15 9.10
N SER A 9 -12.62 -1.03 8.62
CA SER A 9 -12.87 -1.81 7.40
C SER A 9 -13.42 -3.20 7.71
N PRO A 10 -14.00 -3.90 6.72
CA PRO A 10 -14.35 -5.31 6.85
C PRO A 10 -13.17 -6.24 7.20
N LEU A 11 -11.93 -5.75 7.05
CA LEU A 11 -10.70 -6.49 7.31
C LEU A 11 -9.97 -6.03 8.58
N GLY A 12 -10.62 -5.21 9.42
CA GLY A 12 -10.06 -4.64 10.64
C GLY A 12 -9.79 -3.14 10.53
N ASN A 13 -9.32 -2.54 11.62
CA ASN A 13 -9.06 -1.12 11.68
C ASN A 13 -7.83 -0.72 10.85
N LEU A 14 -7.98 0.35 10.11
CA LEU A 14 -6.93 1.04 9.39
C LEU A 14 -6.61 2.36 10.06
N LEU A 15 -5.34 2.65 10.29
CA LEU A 15 -4.86 3.98 10.62
C LEU A 15 -4.57 4.73 9.32
N ILE A 16 -5.12 5.94 9.18
CA ILE A 16 -4.78 6.89 8.11
C ILE A 16 -3.91 7.99 8.72
N LEU A 17 -2.78 8.29 8.10
CA LEU A 17 -1.90 9.41 8.43
C LEU A 17 -1.79 10.34 7.23
N ALA A 18 -1.97 11.64 7.45
CA ALA A 18 -1.86 12.66 6.41
C ALA A 18 -1.26 13.96 6.94
N ASP A 19 -0.69 14.76 6.04
CA ASP A 19 -0.53 16.20 6.26
C ASP A 19 -1.68 16.98 5.60
N ASN A 20 -1.53 18.30 5.44
CA ASN A 20 -2.54 19.14 4.82
C ASN A 20 -2.78 18.87 3.31
N SER A 21 -1.86 18.17 2.65
CA SER A 21 -1.82 17.99 1.20
C SER A 21 -1.91 16.53 0.76
N SER A 22 -1.30 15.60 1.52
CA SER A 22 -0.98 14.26 1.04
C SER A 22 -1.19 13.19 2.10
N VAL A 23 -1.52 11.99 1.63
CA VAL A 23 -1.53 10.76 2.43
C VAL A 23 -0.08 10.34 2.64
N LEU A 24 0.28 10.16 3.90
CA LEU A 24 1.62 9.77 4.32
C LEU A 24 1.66 8.29 4.71
N GLY A 25 0.52 7.75 5.13
CA GLY A 25 0.41 6.36 5.55
C GLY A 25 -1.01 5.84 5.67
N LEU A 26 -1.14 4.54 5.46
CA LEU A 26 -2.36 3.75 5.61
C LEU A 26 -1.95 2.33 6.03
N TRP A 27 -2.22 1.96 7.28
CA TRP A 27 -1.79 0.67 7.84
C TRP A 27 -2.93 -0.04 8.55
N PHE A 28 -2.94 -1.37 8.51
CA PHE A 28 -3.69 -2.13 9.51
C PHE A 28 -3.00 -2.01 10.88
N GLU A 29 -3.76 -1.93 11.97
CA GLU A 29 -3.20 -1.71 13.32
C GLU A 29 -2.22 -2.79 13.77
N ASP A 30 -2.35 -4.02 13.25
CA ASP A 30 -1.49 -5.18 13.50
C ASP A 30 -0.46 -5.43 12.38
N GLN A 31 -0.30 -4.49 11.43
CA GLN A 31 0.67 -4.63 10.35
C GLN A 31 2.11 -4.60 10.89
N LYS A 32 2.98 -5.47 10.36
CA LYS A 32 4.37 -5.63 10.81
C LYS A 32 5.20 -4.34 10.94
N TYR A 33 4.97 -3.37 10.05
CA TYR A 33 5.69 -2.09 10.01
C TYR A 33 4.74 -0.90 10.26
N TYR A 34 3.78 -1.08 11.16
CA TYR A 34 2.80 -0.07 11.55
C TYR A 34 3.48 1.26 11.95
N GLY A 35 3.08 2.35 11.32
CA GLY A 35 3.58 3.70 11.60
C GLY A 35 5.07 3.93 11.30
N ALA A 36 5.75 2.99 10.63
CA ALA A 36 7.18 3.10 10.38
C ALA A 36 7.54 4.44 9.71
N SER A 37 8.64 5.05 10.16
CA SER A 37 9.16 6.35 9.71
C SER A 37 8.39 7.59 10.21
N TYR A 38 7.42 7.42 11.11
CA TYR A 38 6.64 8.53 11.70
C TYR A 38 6.44 8.36 13.21
N SER A 39 6.49 9.46 13.95
CA SER A 39 6.05 9.54 15.35
C SER A 39 4.53 9.74 15.38
N LEU A 40 3.76 8.65 15.50
CA LEU A 40 2.30 8.72 15.42
C LEU A 40 1.69 9.52 16.59
N GLU A 41 2.36 9.57 17.73
CA GLU A 41 2.03 10.34 18.92
C GLU A 41 2.00 11.85 18.68
N GLU A 42 2.82 12.36 17.74
CA GLU A 42 2.86 13.78 17.37
C GLU A 42 1.71 14.18 16.43
N ALA A 43 1.04 13.20 15.82
CA ALA A 43 -0.09 13.46 14.93
C ALA A 43 -1.37 13.68 15.72
N VAL A 44 -2.07 14.78 15.38
CA VAL A 44 -3.35 15.14 16.00
C VAL A 44 -4.44 14.18 15.53
N TYR A 45 -5.21 13.64 16.47
CA TYR A 45 -6.35 12.79 16.14
C TYR A 45 -7.52 13.65 15.67
N GLN A 46 -7.55 13.93 14.37
CA GLN A 46 -8.55 14.78 13.74
C GLN A 46 -8.59 14.48 12.24
N GLU A 47 -9.79 14.52 11.67
CA GLU A 47 -9.95 14.43 10.22
C GLU A 47 -9.69 15.77 9.54
N ASN A 48 -8.78 15.78 8.59
CA ASN A 48 -8.64 16.86 7.63
C ASN A 48 -9.25 16.45 6.28
N ARG A 49 -9.19 17.34 5.28
CA ARG A 49 -9.74 17.09 3.94
C ARG A 49 -9.10 15.86 3.27
N VAL A 50 -7.81 15.61 3.48
CA VAL A 50 -7.09 14.47 2.90
C VAL A 50 -7.59 13.15 3.48
N ILE A 51 -7.72 13.07 4.80
CA ILE A 51 -8.25 11.88 5.49
C ILE A 51 -9.68 11.57 5.04
N LYS A 52 -10.55 12.59 4.92
CA LYS A 52 -11.93 12.40 4.46
C LYS A 52 -11.99 11.76 3.07
N LYS A 53 -11.18 12.26 2.12
CA LYS A 53 -11.06 11.67 0.78
C LYS A 53 -10.57 10.21 0.81
N VAL A 54 -9.62 9.89 1.69
CA VAL A 54 -9.16 8.51 1.85
C VAL A 54 -10.27 7.61 2.39
N LYS A 55 -11.06 8.07 3.36
CA LYS A 55 -12.20 7.31 3.89
C LYS A 55 -13.28 7.06 2.84
N GLU A 56 -13.61 8.08 2.04
CA GLU A 56 -14.52 7.95 0.90
C GLU A 56 -14.00 6.92 -0.10
N TRP A 57 -12.72 7.03 -0.49
CA TRP A 57 -12.07 6.07 -1.38
C TRP A 57 -12.09 4.65 -0.80
N LEU A 58 -11.80 4.47 0.50
CA LEU A 58 -11.84 3.16 1.15
C LEU A 58 -13.26 2.58 1.17
N SER A 59 -14.27 3.40 1.44
CA SER A 59 -15.67 2.98 1.38
C SER A 59 -16.02 2.47 0.00
N ASP A 60 -15.72 3.24 -1.05
CA ASP A 60 -15.96 2.85 -2.42
C ASP A 60 -15.19 1.58 -2.82
N TYR A 61 -13.95 1.43 -2.35
CA TYR A 61 -13.13 0.25 -2.61
C TYR A 61 -13.74 -1.01 -1.99
N PHE A 62 -14.08 -0.97 -0.70
CA PHE A 62 -14.67 -2.11 0.00
C PHE A 62 -16.11 -2.42 -0.44
N ASP A 63 -16.81 -1.46 -1.03
CA ASP A 63 -18.10 -1.67 -1.71
C ASP A 63 -17.95 -2.25 -3.13
N GLY A 64 -16.73 -2.51 -3.60
CA GLY A 64 -16.47 -3.05 -4.94
C GLY A 64 -16.63 -2.04 -6.08
N ARG A 65 -16.69 -0.73 -5.79
CA ARG A 65 -16.91 0.35 -6.78
C ARG A 65 -15.66 0.80 -7.55
N LYS A 66 -14.52 0.12 -7.34
CA LYS A 66 -13.25 0.30 -8.09
C LYS A 66 -12.82 1.78 -8.22
N PRO A 67 -12.70 2.52 -7.10
CA PRO A 67 -12.45 3.96 -7.15
C PRO A 67 -11.07 4.30 -7.72
N ALA A 68 -11.04 5.35 -8.55
CA ALA A 68 -9.83 5.96 -9.11
C ALA A 68 -8.97 6.55 -7.98
N LYS A 69 -7.65 6.31 -7.99
CA LYS A 69 -6.73 6.80 -6.95
C LYS A 69 -6.00 8.09 -7.34
N GLU A 70 -6.14 8.53 -8.58
CA GLU A 70 -5.46 9.68 -9.20
C GLU A 70 -5.80 11.00 -8.47
N HIS A 71 -6.89 11.04 -7.71
CA HIS A 71 -7.30 12.19 -6.91
C HIS A 71 -6.69 12.23 -5.50
N LEU A 72 -5.93 11.19 -5.12
CA LEU A 72 -5.21 11.10 -3.85
C LEU A 72 -3.73 11.43 -4.06
N SER A 73 -3.24 12.49 -3.41
CA SER A 73 -1.81 12.77 -3.35
C SER A 73 -1.15 11.84 -2.33
N LEU A 74 -0.19 11.01 -2.78
CA LEU A 74 0.54 10.05 -1.94
C LEU A 74 1.99 10.51 -1.80
N ALA A 75 2.44 10.76 -0.56
CA ALA A 75 3.80 11.23 -0.28
C ALA A 75 4.43 10.50 0.91
N PRO A 76 4.54 9.15 0.87
CA PRO A 76 5.12 8.40 1.98
C PRO A 76 6.62 8.65 2.11
N LYS A 77 7.11 8.73 3.35
CA LYS A 77 8.53 8.83 3.66
C LYS A 77 9.17 7.45 3.58
N VAL A 78 9.88 7.17 2.49
CA VAL A 78 10.57 5.91 2.23
C VAL A 78 11.97 6.13 1.66
N THR A 79 12.80 5.10 1.61
CA THR A 79 14.11 5.15 0.94
C THR A 79 13.95 5.21 -0.58
N ASP A 80 14.96 5.69 -1.29
CA ASP A 80 14.95 5.79 -2.76
C ASP A 80 14.61 4.47 -3.45
N PHE A 81 15.19 3.36 -2.98
CA PHE A 81 14.89 2.03 -3.53
C PHE A 81 13.42 1.65 -3.29
N ARG A 82 12.87 1.90 -2.11
CA ARG A 82 11.45 1.65 -1.81
C ARG A 82 10.56 2.53 -2.68
N GLN A 83 10.91 3.81 -2.87
CA GLN A 83 10.16 4.71 -3.73
C GLN A 83 10.04 4.15 -5.15
N LYS A 84 11.14 3.64 -5.73
CA LYS A 84 11.13 2.99 -7.05
C LYS A 84 10.20 1.76 -7.09
N VAL A 85 10.26 0.91 -6.07
CA VAL A 85 9.36 -0.25 -5.94
C VAL A 85 7.90 0.18 -5.83
N LEU A 86 7.58 1.14 -4.97
CA LEU A 86 6.22 1.65 -4.79
C LEU A 86 5.68 2.29 -6.08
N SER A 87 6.52 2.95 -6.88
CA SER A 87 6.14 3.47 -8.19
C SER A 87 5.69 2.36 -9.14
N ILE A 88 6.38 1.21 -9.16
CA ILE A 88 5.94 0.05 -9.97
C ILE A 88 4.66 -0.56 -9.41
N LEU A 89 4.53 -0.73 -8.09
CA LEU A 89 3.29 -1.24 -7.50
C LEU A 89 2.09 -0.40 -7.88
N GLN A 90 2.26 0.92 -7.98
CA GLN A 90 1.19 1.82 -8.35
C GLN A 90 0.72 1.65 -9.80
N THR A 91 1.49 1.02 -10.69
CA THR A 91 1.05 0.75 -12.06
C THR A 91 0.21 -0.52 -12.20
N VAL A 92 0.16 -1.37 -11.16
CA VAL A 92 -0.60 -2.63 -11.19
C VAL A 92 -2.10 -2.32 -11.07
N PRO A 93 -2.92 -2.60 -12.11
CA PRO A 93 -4.35 -2.28 -12.09
C PRO A 93 -5.14 -3.11 -11.07
N TYR A 94 -6.36 -2.65 -10.77
CA TYR A 94 -7.34 -3.44 -10.02
C TYR A 94 -7.65 -4.74 -10.76
N GLY A 95 -7.72 -5.86 -10.03
CA GLY A 95 -8.03 -7.17 -10.63
C GLY A 95 -6.87 -7.79 -11.40
N GLN A 96 -5.65 -7.27 -11.25
CA GLN A 96 -4.44 -7.83 -11.84
C GLN A 96 -3.38 -8.10 -10.77
N THR A 97 -2.49 -9.04 -11.05
CA THR A 97 -1.35 -9.37 -10.19
C THR A 97 -0.03 -9.10 -10.89
N ILE A 98 1.03 -8.96 -10.09
CA ILE A 98 2.41 -8.90 -10.56
C ILE A 98 3.27 -9.83 -9.72
N THR A 99 4.32 -10.42 -10.27
CA THR A 99 5.26 -11.24 -9.50
C THR A 99 6.41 -10.39 -8.93
N TYR A 100 7.05 -10.88 -7.87
CA TYR A 100 8.28 -10.25 -7.35
C TYR A 100 9.38 -10.14 -8.42
N GLN A 101 9.47 -11.14 -9.31
CA GLN A 101 10.44 -11.13 -10.42
C GLN A 101 10.08 -10.06 -11.45
N GLN A 102 8.81 -9.95 -11.84
CA GLN A 102 8.35 -8.92 -12.78
C GLN A 102 8.59 -7.50 -12.24
N ILE A 103 8.46 -7.27 -10.93
CA ILE A 103 8.84 -5.99 -10.32
C ILE A 103 10.33 -5.74 -10.48
N LEU A 104 11.18 -6.73 -10.20
CA LEU A 104 12.62 -6.61 -10.38
C LEU A 104 12.99 -6.31 -11.83
N ASP A 105 12.37 -7.00 -12.79
CA ASP A 105 12.63 -6.80 -14.22
C ASP A 105 12.26 -5.38 -14.65
N LYS A 106 11.10 -4.87 -14.21
CA LYS A 106 10.68 -3.48 -14.44
C LYS A 106 11.62 -2.46 -13.80
N LEU A 107 12.16 -2.76 -12.61
CA LEU A 107 13.16 -1.88 -11.98
C LEU A 107 14.45 -1.83 -12.82
N LYS A 108 14.88 -2.97 -13.37
CA LYS A 108 16.08 -3.05 -14.20
C LYS A 108 15.89 -2.32 -15.51
N GLU A 109 14.73 -2.46 -16.14
CA GLU A 109 14.33 -1.72 -17.34
C GLU A 109 14.37 -0.20 -17.11
N ASN A 110 13.82 0.27 -15.98
CA ASN A 110 13.70 1.70 -15.71
C ASN A 110 14.97 2.35 -15.13
N TYR A 111 15.81 1.59 -14.42
CA TYR A 111 16.89 2.15 -13.59
C TYR A 111 18.24 1.42 -13.72
N GLY A 112 18.34 0.40 -14.56
CA GLY A 112 19.55 -0.40 -14.81
C GLY A 112 19.70 -1.64 -13.93
N GLU A 113 20.61 -2.53 -14.33
CA GLU A 113 20.79 -3.89 -13.76
C GLU A 113 21.14 -3.90 -12.25
N ASN A 114 21.76 -2.84 -11.74
CA ASN A 114 22.27 -2.76 -10.35
C ASN A 114 21.21 -2.29 -9.33
N VAL A 115 19.93 -2.26 -9.68
CA VAL A 115 18.86 -1.70 -8.85
C VAL A 115 18.53 -2.55 -7.62
N GLY A 116 18.89 -3.84 -7.58
CA GLY A 116 18.68 -4.71 -6.42
C GLY A 116 18.46 -6.18 -6.76
N SER A 117 17.81 -6.91 -5.86
CA SER A 117 17.49 -8.34 -6.02
C SER A 117 16.02 -8.62 -5.69
N ALA A 118 15.51 -9.81 -6.07
CA ALA A 118 14.14 -10.22 -5.77
C ALA A 118 13.85 -10.22 -4.25
N ARG A 119 14.85 -10.57 -3.43
CA ARG A 119 14.75 -10.49 -1.96
C ARG A 119 14.63 -9.05 -1.47
N ALA A 120 15.40 -8.12 -2.05
CA ALA A 120 15.30 -6.70 -1.74
C ALA A 120 13.91 -6.15 -2.12
N VAL A 121 13.40 -6.52 -3.29
CA VAL A 121 12.03 -6.19 -3.72
C VAL A 121 11.01 -6.71 -2.71
N GLY A 122 11.08 -7.98 -2.29
CA GLY A 122 10.19 -8.52 -1.27
C GLY A 122 10.22 -7.73 0.05
N GLY A 123 11.42 -7.34 0.49
CA GLY A 123 11.59 -6.47 1.66
C GLY A 123 10.97 -5.09 1.49
N ALA A 124 11.08 -4.48 0.30
CA ALA A 124 10.51 -3.18 -0.02
C ALA A 124 8.97 -3.23 -0.12
N VAL A 125 8.41 -4.25 -0.79
CA VAL A 125 6.96 -4.50 -0.87
C VAL A 125 6.36 -4.64 0.53
N GLY A 126 7.03 -5.37 1.42
CA GLY A 126 6.61 -5.53 2.82
C GLY A 126 6.59 -4.23 3.62
N HIS A 127 7.44 -3.25 3.26
CA HIS A 127 7.51 -1.93 3.90
C HIS A 127 6.63 -0.88 3.22
N ASN A 128 5.62 -1.29 2.44
CA ASN A 128 4.64 -0.35 1.92
C ASN A 128 3.90 0.36 3.09
N PRO A 129 4.03 1.69 3.24
CA PRO A 129 3.37 2.42 4.30
C PRO A 129 1.93 2.83 3.95
N ILE A 130 1.49 2.68 2.70
CA ILE A 130 0.13 3.02 2.25
C ILE A 130 -0.52 1.76 1.68
N SER A 131 -0.93 0.85 2.56
CA SER A 131 -1.61 -0.40 2.22
C SER A 131 -2.89 -0.15 1.41
N ILE A 132 -3.30 -1.12 0.59
CA ILE A 132 -4.48 -1.09 -0.28
C ILE A 132 -4.36 -0.10 -1.45
N ILE A 133 -4.16 1.19 -1.19
CA ILE A 133 -4.04 2.23 -2.25
C ILE A 133 -2.77 2.01 -3.08
N ILE A 134 -1.63 1.75 -2.41
CA ILE A 134 -0.46 1.16 -3.06
C ILE A 134 -0.62 -0.36 -2.94
N PRO A 135 -0.87 -1.07 -4.05
CA PRO A 135 -1.47 -2.41 -3.98
C PRO A 135 -0.42 -3.51 -3.78
N CYS A 136 0.26 -3.52 -2.62
CA CYS A 136 1.22 -4.56 -2.28
C CYS A 136 0.59 -5.96 -2.14
N HIS A 137 -0.73 -6.05 -1.94
CA HIS A 137 -1.47 -7.33 -1.93
C HIS A 137 -1.54 -7.99 -3.32
N ARG A 138 -1.37 -7.23 -4.42
CA ARG A 138 -1.35 -7.75 -5.80
C ARG A 138 -0.03 -8.42 -6.19
N VAL A 139 0.97 -8.43 -5.30
CA VAL A 139 2.27 -9.06 -5.58
C VAL A 139 2.23 -10.53 -5.18
N ILE A 140 2.58 -11.46 -6.07
CA ILE A 140 2.55 -12.90 -5.80
C ILE A 140 3.88 -13.59 -6.16
N GLY A 141 4.06 -14.84 -5.72
CA GLY A 141 5.16 -15.69 -6.15
C GLY A 141 5.05 -16.05 -7.64
N SER A 142 6.18 -16.34 -8.30
CA SER A 142 6.19 -16.75 -9.72
C SER A 142 5.47 -18.09 -9.97
N ASP A 143 5.31 -18.90 -8.93
CA ASP A 143 4.55 -20.15 -8.90
C ASP A 143 3.05 -19.94 -8.60
N GLY A 144 2.60 -18.69 -8.47
CA GLY A 144 1.24 -18.34 -8.08
C GLY A 144 1.01 -18.32 -6.56
N SER A 145 2.03 -18.59 -5.74
CA SER A 145 1.87 -18.65 -4.29
C SER A 145 1.54 -17.29 -3.68
N LEU A 146 0.58 -17.28 -2.75
CA LEU A 146 0.31 -16.14 -1.87
C LEU A 146 1.33 -16.13 -0.72
N THR A 147 2.52 -15.65 -1.01
CA THR A 147 3.56 -15.42 0.00
C THR A 147 3.60 -13.96 0.41
N GLY A 148 4.01 -13.67 1.64
CA GLY A 148 4.34 -12.33 2.12
C GLY A 148 3.23 -11.27 2.01
N TYR A 149 2.66 -10.87 3.14
CA TYR A 149 1.88 -9.63 3.25
C TYR A 149 2.03 -9.07 4.65
N ALA A 150 2.42 -7.79 4.76
CA ALA A 150 2.70 -7.19 6.05
C ALA A 150 1.46 -7.10 6.95
N GLY A 151 0.26 -7.05 6.36
CA GLY A 151 -1.02 -7.11 7.05
C GLY A 151 -1.59 -8.52 7.22
N GLY A 152 -0.83 -9.59 6.96
CA GLY A 152 -1.29 -10.98 7.12
C GLY A 152 -1.94 -11.61 5.87
N ILE A 153 -1.64 -12.89 5.63
CA ILE A 153 -2.06 -13.60 4.40
C ILE A 153 -3.58 -13.65 4.22
N GLU A 154 -4.34 -13.81 5.30
CA GLU A 154 -5.81 -13.82 5.23
C GLU A 154 -6.38 -12.52 4.65
N ARG A 155 -5.82 -11.36 5.02
CA ARG A 155 -6.23 -10.06 4.45
C ARG A 155 -5.87 -9.97 2.97
N LYS A 156 -4.67 -10.44 2.60
CA LYS A 156 -4.26 -10.49 1.20
C LYS A 156 -5.23 -11.31 0.34
N LEU A 157 -5.61 -12.50 0.80
CA LEU A 157 -6.59 -13.33 0.11
C LEU A 157 -7.93 -12.60 -0.04
N LYS A 158 -8.47 -12.03 1.04
CA LYS A 158 -9.75 -11.30 1.00
C LYS A 158 -9.72 -10.08 0.08
N LEU A 159 -8.60 -9.33 0.05
CA LEU A 159 -8.41 -8.21 -0.87
C LEU A 159 -8.35 -8.70 -2.32
N LEU A 160 -7.61 -9.77 -2.61
CA LEU A 160 -7.57 -10.35 -3.96
C LEU A 160 -8.96 -10.84 -4.41
N THR A 161 -9.68 -11.52 -3.53
CA THR A 161 -11.06 -11.98 -3.80
C THR A 161 -12.02 -10.81 -4.04
N LEU A 162 -11.92 -9.73 -3.25
CA LEU A 162 -12.68 -8.49 -3.48
C LEU A 162 -12.41 -7.94 -4.89
N GLU A 163 -11.18 -8.11 -5.38
CA GLU A 163 -10.75 -7.66 -6.72
C GLU A 163 -11.02 -8.69 -7.84
N ASP A 164 -11.83 -9.70 -7.59
CA ASP A 164 -12.15 -10.79 -8.53
C ASP A 164 -10.93 -11.64 -8.95
N ILE A 165 -9.83 -11.61 -8.18
CA ILE A 165 -8.64 -12.45 -8.38
C ILE A 165 -8.80 -13.72 -7.53
N ARG A 166 -8.79 -14.89 -8.19
CA ARG A 166 -9.01 -16.20 -7.57
C ARG A 166 -7.74 -17.02 -7.52
#